data_AF-A0A938VNE0-F1
#
_entry.id   AF-A0A938VNE0-F1
#
_cell.length_a   1.000
_cell.length_b   1.000
_cell.length_c   1.000
_cell.angle_alpha   90.00
_cell.angle_beta   90.00
_cell.angle_gamma   90.00
#
_symmetry.space_group_name_H-M   'P 1'
#
loop_
_entity.id
_entity.type
_entity.pdbx_description
1 polymer ?
#
loop_
_entity_poly.entity_id
_entity_poly.type
_entity_poly.pdbx_seq_one_letter_code
_entity_poly.pdbx_strand_id
1 'polypeptide(L)'
;MHLVDHATSAAALATFAGLRPGRWLAFVAASVLIDLDHYPSGVRLYGLGNPLDGMRFALTGRIPGWRPNDPRYPLHARRALHRVDVAIGLLALALLSRRARPAALGVLWHLVLDLVALLNFHRAPG
;
A
#
# COMPACT_ATOMS: atom_id res chain seq x y z
N MET A 1 4.88 8.35 -1.54
CA MET A 1 5.37 8.07 -0.17
C MET A 1 6.05 6.72 -0.16
N HIS A 2 7.08 6.53 0.66
CA HIS A 2 7.80 5.24 0.76
C HIS A 2 7.11 4.29 1.74
N LEU A 3 7.47 3.00 1.69
CA LEU A 3 7.02 1.96 2.62
C LEU A 3 7.19 2.37 4.10
N VAL A 4 8.32 3.02 4.41
CA VAL A 4 8.65 3.49 5.76
C VAL A 4 7.66 4.57 6.22
N ASP A 5 7.21 5.45 5.33
CA ASP A 5 6.24 6.50 5.66
C ASP A 5 4.86 5.90 5.97
N HIS A 6 4.46 4.87 5.21
CA HIS A 6 3.22 4.13 5.45
C HIS A 6 3.29 3.37 6.78
N ALA A 7 4.38 2.64 7.04
CA ALA A 7 4.56 1.91 8.28
C ALA A 7 4.57 2.85 9.49
N THR A 8 5.30 3.96 9.41
CA THR A 8 5.44 4.92 10.52
C THR A 8 4.13 5.63 10.81
N SER A 9 3.44 6.13 9.77
CA SER A 9 2.15 6.80 9.96
C SER A 9 1.07 5.84 10.47
N ALA A 10 1.05 4.59 9.98
CA ALA A 10 0.13 3.58 10.46
C ALA A 10 0.41 3.21 11.93
N ALA A 11 1.68 3.03 12.30
CA ALA A 11 2.10 2.77 13.66
C ALA A 11 1.74 3.91 14.62
N ALA A 12 1.94 5.16 14.19
CA ALA A 12 1.58 6.35 14.96
C ALA A 12 0.06 6.42 15.17
N LEU A 13 -0.72 6.25 14.11
CA LEU A 13 -2.18 6.30 14.18
C LEU A 13 -2.75 5.15 15.03
N ALA A 14 -2.23 3.93 14.89
CA ALA A 14 -2.65 2.78 15.68
C ALA A 14 -2.34 2.95 17.18
N THR A 15 -1.20 3.59 17.49
CA THR A 15 -0.81 3.93 18.87
C THR A 15 -1.71 5.00 19.44
N PHE A 16 -1.95 6.09 18.70
CA PHE A 16 -2.84 7.18 19.12
C PHE A 16 -4.28 6.70 19.34
N ALA A 17 -4.77 5.79 18.49
CA ALA A 17 -6.09 5.17 18.62
C ALA A 17 -6.19 4.16 19.78
N GLY A 18 -5.10 3.89 20.52
CA GLY A 18 -5.10 2.96 21.65
C GLY A 18 -5.41 1.51 21.25
N LEU A 19 -4.98 1.08 20.05
CA LEU A 19 -5.24 -0.29 19.61
C LEU A 19 -4.48 -1.31 20.47
N ARG A 20 -5.19 -2.36 20.89
CA ARG A 20 -4.57 -3.53 21.55
C ARG A 20 -3.53 -4.18 20.63
N PRO A 21 -2.47 -4.84 21.16
CA PRO A 21 -1.34 -5.33 20.36
C PRO A 21 -1.70 -6.11 19.09
N GLY A 22 -2.62 -7.08 19.17
CA GLY A 22 -3.04 -7.85 17.99
C GLY A 22 -3.80 -7.02 16.94
N ARG A 23 -4.58 -6.02 17.37
CA ARG A 23 -5.29 -5.11 16.46
C ARG A 23 -4.35 -4.07 15.87
N TRP A 24 -3.39 -3.61 16.67
CA TRP A 24 -2.32 -2.73 16.24
C TRP A 24 -1.52 -3.40 15.11
N LEU A 25 -1.05 -4.63 15.35
CA LEU A 25 -0.29 -5.38 14.35
C LEU A 25 -1.10 -5.63 13.07
N ALA A 26 -2.36 -6.04 13.21
CA ALA A 26 -3.24 -6.25 12.06
C ALA A 26 -3.46 -4.96 11.24
N PHE A 27 -3.61 -3.81 11.91
CA PHE A 27 -3.75 -2.51 11.25
C PHE A 27 -2.48 -2.12 10.51
N VAL A 28 -1.33 -2.14 11.19
CA VAL A 28 -0.04 -1.74 10.61
C VAL A 28 0.35 -2.67 9.47
N ALA A 29 0.25 -3.99 9.67
CA ALA A 29 0.57 -4.97 8.64
C ALA A 29 -0.32 -4.80 7.41
N ALA A 30 -1.63 -4.60 7.59
CA ALA A 30 -2.53 -4.40 6.46
C ALA A 30 -2.27 -3.09 5.70
N SER A 31 -1.85 -2.03 6.41
CA SER A 31 -1.47 -0.75 5.78
C SER A 31 -0.16 -0.81 5.00
N VAL A 32 0.69 -1.82 5.23
CA VAL A 32 2.01 -1.95 4.61
C VAL A 32 2.00 -3.04 3.55
N LEU A 33 1.34 -4.17 3.81
CA LEU A 33 1.33 -5.35 2.94
C LEU A 33 0.34 -5.25 1.79
N ILE A 34 -0.57 -4.27 1.78
CA ILE A 34 -1.41 -3.99 0.60
C ILE A 34 -0.56 -3.79 -0.65
N ASP A 35 0.62 -3.18 -0.52
CA ASP A 35 1.56 -2.98 -1.62
C ASP A 35 1.98 -4.29 -2.30
N LEU A 36 1.80 -5.45 -1.68
CA LEU A 36 2.00 -6.75 -2.33
C LEU A 36 1.06 -6.98 -3.54
N ASP A 37 -0.02 -6.21 -3.68
CA ASP A 37 -0.91 -6.28 -4.84
C ASP A 37 -0.25 -5.81 -6.16
N HIS A 38 0.91 -5.15 -6.06
CA HIS A 38 1.77 -4.86 -7.19
C HIS A 38 2.44 -6.13 -7.74
N TYR A 39 2.57 -7.21 -6.95
CA TYR A 39 3.34 -8.39 -7.32
C TYR A 39 2.85 -9.05 -8.62
N PRO A 40 1.55 -9.38 -8.81
CA PRO A 40 1.07 -9.99 -10.05
C PRO A 40 1.29 -9.09 -11.27
N SER A 41 1.12 -7.77 -11.11
CA SER A 41 1.38 -6.77 -12.15
C SER A 41 2.87 -6.69 -12.47
N GLY A 42 3.74 -6.78 -11.47
CA GLY A 42 5.19 -6.77 -11.62
C GLY A 42 5.73 -8.00 -12.36
N VAL A 43 5.21 -9.18 -12.03
CA VAL A 43 5.52 -10.44 -12.74
C VAL A 43 5.12 -10.33 -14.21
N ARG A 44 3.90 -9.86 -14.50
CA ARG A 44 3.36 -9.82 -15.87
C ARG A 44 3.97 -8.73 -16.75
N LEU A 45 4.19 -7.52 -16.21
CA LEU A 45 4.64 -6.37 -16.99
C LEU A 45 6.16 -6.33 -17.12
N TYR A 46 6.90 -6.80 -16.10
CA TYR A 46 8.36 -6.66 -16.05
C TYR A 46 9.10 -8.00 -16.04
N GLY A 47 8.38 -9.12 -16.17
CA GLY A 47 8.98 -10.45 -16.26
C GLY A 47 9.71 -10.87 -14.98
N LEU A 48 9.27 -10.38 -13.81
CA LEU A 48 9.86 -10.75 -12.52
C LEU A 48 9.58 -12.24 -12.24
N GLY A 49 10.51 -13.11 -12.62
CA GLY A 49 10.40 -14.56 -12.43
C GLY A 49 10.77 -15.05 -11.03
N ASN A 50 11.49 -14.22 -10.25
CA ASN A 50 11.88 -14.53 -8.88
C ASN A 50 10.87 -13.94 -7.88
N PRO A 51 10.24 -14.75 -7.02
CA PRO A 51 9.27 -14.27 -6.04
C PRO A 51 9.85 -13.24 -5.05
N LEU A 52 11.13 -13.36 -4.67
CA LEU A 52 11.76 -12.39 -3.77
C LEU A 52 11.94 -11.02 -4.43
N ASP A 53 12.27 -11.00 -5.71
CA ASP A 53 12.44 -9.76 -6.46
C ASP A 53 11.11 -9.09 -6.75
N GLY A 54 10.06 -9.88 -6.98
CA GLY A 54 8.71 -9.34 -7.05
C GLY A 54 8.19 -8.83 -5.70
N MET A 55 8.48 -9.47 -4.57
CA MET A 55 8.14 -8.94 -3.24
C MET A 55 8.87 -7.62 -2.97
N ARG A 56 10.16 -7.54 -3.29
CA ARG A 56 10.93 -6.29 -3.21
C ARG A 56 10.34 -5.21 -4.08
N PHE A 57 10.00 -5.53 -5.33
CA PHE A 57 9.31 -4.60 -6.22
C PHE A 57 7.99 -4.13 -5.63
N ALA A 58 7.16 -5.05 -5.14
CA ALA A 58 5.85 -4.71 -4.64
C ALA A 58 5.92 -3.76 -3.43
N LEU A 59 6.82 -4.03 -2.48
CA LEU A 59 7.00 -3.22 -1.27
C LEU A 59 7.76 -1.90 -1.49
N THR A 60 8.57 -1.78 -2.54
CA THR A 60 9.45 -0.61 -2.71
C THR A 60 9.17 0.20 -3.96
N GLY A 61 8.36 -0.33 -4.88
CA GLY A 61 8.18 0.19 -6.23
C GLY A 61 9.44 0.09 -7.11
N ARG A 62 10.50 -0.60 -6.66
CA ARG A 62 11.78 -0.68 -7.37
C ARG A 62 11.99 -2.06 -8.00
N ILE A 63 12.27 -2.06 -9.29
CA ILE A 63 12.69 -3.28 -10.01
C ILE A 63 14.19 -3.46 -9.80
N PRO A 64 14.66 -4.62 -9.31
CA PRO A 64 16.08 -4.89 -9.17
C PRO A 64 16.83 -4.71 -10.51
N GLY A 65 17.95 -3.98 -10.46
CA GLY A 65 18.78 -3.70 -11.64
C GLY A 65 18.35 -2.50 -12.48
N TRP A 66 17.20 -1.88 -12.21
CA TRP A 66 16.78 -0.66 -12.91
C TRP A 66 17.21 0.59 -12.16
N ARG A 67 17.68 1.61 -12.91
CA ARG A 67 18.07 2.90 -12.33
C ARG A 67 16.81 3.69 -11.95
N PRO A 68 16.80 4.44 -10.83
CA PRO A 68 15.62 5.19 -10.37
C PRO A 68 14.98 6.14 -11.40
N ASN A 69 15.75 6.58 -12.41
CA ASN A 69 15.31 7.49 -13.47
C ASN A 69 15.20 6.80 -14.85
N ASP A 70 15.17 5.46 -14.91
CA ASP A 70 14.98 4.75 -16.18
C ASP A 70 13.59 5.12 -16.74
N PRO A 71 13.45 5.63 -17.97
CA PRO A 71 12.15 6.00 -18.54
C PRO A 71 11.20 4.81 -18.72
N ARG A 72 11.71 3.58 -18.64
CA ARG A 72 10.89 2.36 -18.59
C ARG A 72 10.28 2.13 -17.21
N TYR A 73 10.66 2.91 -16.18
CA TYR A 73 10.26 2.71 -14.79
C TYR A 73 8.75 2.47 -14.70
N PRO A 74 8.34 1.54 -13.84
CA PRO A 74 6.95 1.14 -13.69
C PRO A 74 6.08 2.27 -13.14
N LEU A 75 5.64 3.20 -13.99
CA LEU A 75 4.69 4.25 -13.60
C LEU A 75 3.27 3.70 -13.41
N HIS A 76 2.93 2.57 -14.05
CA HIS A 76 1.54 2.11 -14.18
C HIS A 76 1.37 0.60 -13.93
N ALA A 77 1.83 0.11 -12.78
CA ALA A 77 1.35 -1.19 -12.31
C ALA A 77 -0.14 -1.07 -11.97
N ARG A 78 -0.99 -1.93 -12.53
CA ARG A 78 -2.41 -2.00 -12.10
C ARG A 78 -2.45 -2.43 -10.65
N ARG A 79 -3.12 -1.63 -9.81
CA ARG A 79 -3.33 -1.88 -8.39
C ARG A 79 -4.76 -2.35 -8.19
N ALA A 80 -4.92 -3.65 -7.94
CA ALA A 80 -6.26 -4.23 -7.82
C ALA A 80 -6.97 -3.74 -6.55
N LEU A 81 -6.20 -3.46 -5.49
CA LEU A 81 -6.75 -3.04 -4.19
C LEU A 81 -7.02 -1.53 -4.11
N HIS A 82 -6.52 -0.73 -5.06
CA HIS A 82 -6.76 0.72 -5.13
C HIS A 82 -7.99 1.11 -5.97
N ARG A 83 -8.84 0.14 -6.32
CA ARG A 83 -10.10 0.45 -7.00
C ARG A 83 -11.14 0.97 -6.02
N VAL A 84 -12.00 1.89 -6.49
CA VAL A 84 -13.04 2.54 -5.67
C VAL A 84 -14.03 1.53 -5.08
N ASP A 85 -14.41 0.52 -5.86
CA ASP A 85 -15.29 -0.56 -5.41
C ASP A 85 -14.67 -1.39 -4.28
N VAL A 86 -13.35 -1.63 -4.33
CA VAL A 86 -12.62 -2.31 -3.25
C VAL A 86 -12.58 -1.45 -1.98
N ALA A 87 -12.33 -0.13 -2.11
CA ALA A 87 -12.35 0.79 -0.98
C ALA A 87 -13.72 0.83 -0.29
N ILE A 88 -14.81 0.86 -1.06
CA ILE A 88 -16.18 0.79 -0.54
C ILE A 88 -16.41 -0.53 0.20
N GLY A 89 -16.00 -1.65 -0.39
CA GLY A 89 -16.11 -2.98 0.23
C GLY A 89 -15.32 -3.08 1.56
N LEU A 90 -14.12 -2.52 1.60
CA LEU A 90 -13.29 -2.45 2.82
C LEU A 90 -13.93 -1.58 3.91
N LEU A 91 -14.54 -0.46 3.52
CA LEU A 91 -15.28 0.38 4.46
C LEU A 91 -16.48 -0.37 5.05
N ALA A 92 -17.28 -1.03 4.20
CA ALA A 92 -18.38 -1.88 4.67
C ALA A 92 -17.87 -3.00 5.59
N LEU A 93 -16.77 -3.68 5.23
CA LEU A 93 -16.16 -4.72 6.07
C LEU A 93 -15.71 -4.18 7.42
N ALA A 94 -15.10 -2.99 7.45
CA ALA A 94 -14.67 -2.34 8.68
C ALA A 94 -15.85 -1.99 9.60
N LEU A 95 -16.96 -1.53 9.02
CA LEU A 95 -18.17 -1.20 9.76
C LEU A 95 -18.85 -2.45 10.32
N LEU A 96 -19.01 -3.48 9.49
CA LEU A 96 -19.79 -4.68 9.77
C LEU A 96 -19.05 -5.75 10.59
N SER A 97 -17.72 -5.84 10.48
CA SER A 97 -16.93 -6.89 11.15
C SER A 97 -15.94 -6.32 12.15
N ARG A 98 -16.24 -6.44 13.45
CA ARG A 98 -15.29 -6.05 14.52
C ARG A 98 -13.98 -6.83 14.49
N ARG A 99 -13.97 -8.05 13.95
CA ARG A 99 -12.76 -8.88 13.81
C ARG A 99 -11.88 -8.40 12.66
N ALA A 100 -12.46 -8.12 11.49
CA ALA A 100 -11.72 -7.67 10.31
C ALA A 100 -11.40 -6.17 10.32
N ARG A 101 -12.13 -5.38 11.12
CA ARG A 101 -12.00 -3.92 11.24
C ARG A 101 -10.56 -3.39 11.27
N PRO A 102 -9.64 -3.87 12.14
CA PRO A 102 -8.29 -3.30 12.18
C PRO A 102 -7.55 -3.47 10.85
N ALA A 103 -7.63 -4.64 10.22
CA ALA A 103 -6.99 -4.87 8.93
C ALA A 103 -7.63 -4.01 7.83
N ALA A 104 -8.96 -3.99 7.75
CA ALA A 104 -9.68 -3.19 6.75
C ALA A 104 -9.39 -1.68 6.88
N LEU A 105 -9.34 -1.16 8.11
CA LEU A 105 -8.95 0.23 8.37
C LEU A 105 -7.48 0.50 8.03
N GLY A 106 -6.59 -0.47 8.26
CA GLY A 106 -5.18 -0.37 7.85
C GLY A 106 -5.04 -0.22 6.34
N VAL A 107 -5.77 -1.04 5.57
CA VAL A 107 -5.81 -0.93 4.10
C VAL A 107 -6.36 0.43 3.66
N LEU A 108 -7.47 0.87 4.25
CA LEU A 108 -8.06 2.19 3.93
C LEU A 108 -7.11 3.34 4.26
N TRP A 109 -6.35 3.23 5.36
CA TRP A 109 -5.35 4.23 5.73
C TRP A 109 -4.25 4.34 4.67
N HIS A 110 -3.76 3.21 4.15
CA HIS A 110 -2.82 3.21 3.03
C HIS A 110 -3.36 3.98 1.82
N LEU A 111 -4.62 3.72 1.42
CA LEU A 111 -5.24 4.41 0.29
C LEU A 111 -5.34 5.93 0.51
N VAL A 112 -5.58 6.37 1.75
CA VAL A 112 -5.58 7.79 2.11
C VAL A 112 -4.20 8.41 1.91
N LEU A 113 -3.12 7.74 2.34
CA LEU A 113 -1.75 8.24 2.18
C LEU A 113 -1.36 8.36 0.71
N ASP A 114 -1.74 7.36 -0.10
CA ASP A 114 -1.54 7.40 -1.55
C ASP A 114 -2.30 8.56 -2.21
N LEU A 115 -3.55 8.81 -1.80
CA LEU A 115 -4.32 9.94 -2.28
C LEU A 115 -3.67 11.28 -1.89
N VAL A 116 -3.19 11.42 -0.65
CA VAL A 116 -2.48 12.62 -0.20
C VAL A 116 -1.20 12.83 -1.02
N ALA A 117 -0.42 11.77 -1.26
CA ALA A 117 0.78 11.83 -2.07
C ALA A 117 0.46 12.28 -3.51
N LEU A 118 -0.59 11.72 -4.12
CA LEU A 118 -1.05 12.10 -5.45
C LEU A 118 -1.45 13.58 -5.53
N LEU A 119 -2.25 14.05 -4.56
CA LEU A 119 -2.70 15.44 -4.50
C LEU A 119 -1.54 16.41 -4.29
N ASN A 120 -0.55 16.04 -3.48
CA ASN A 120 0.65 16.85 -3.25
C ASN A 120 1.54 16.91 -4.49
N PHE A 121 1.65 15.81 -5.25
CA PHE A 121 2.40 15.79 -6.51
C PHE A 121 1.82 16.77 -7.53
N HIS A 122 0.48 16.87 -7.62
CA HIS A 122 -0.21 17.79 -8.54
C HIS A 122 -0.14 19.26 -8.10
N ARG A 123 0.29 19.55 -6.87
CA ARG A 123 0.41 20.91 -6.31
C ARG A 123 1.83 21.47 -6.36
N ALA A 124 2.83 20.66 -6.68
CA ALA A 124 4.19 21.16 -6.85
C ALA A 124 4.27 21.97 -8.17
N PRO A 125 4.70 23.25 -8.13
CA PRO A 125 4.96 23.98 -9.36
C PRO A 125 6.12 23.29 -10.10
N GLY A 126 5.90 23.01 -11.39
CA GLY A 126 6.92 22.44 -12.29
C GLY A 126 8.07 23.39 -12.56
#